data_AF-A0A257AR20-F1
#
_entry.id   AF-A0A257AR20-F1
#
_cell.length_a   1.000
_cell.length_b   1.000
_cell.length_c   1.000
_cell.angle_alpha   90.00
_cell.angle_beta   90.00
_cell.angle_gamma   90.00
#
_symmetry.space_group_name_H-M   'P 1'
#
loop_
_entity.id
_entity.type
_entity.pdbx_description
1 polymer ?
#
loop_
_entity_poly.entity_id
_entity_poly.type
_entity_poly.pdbx_seq_one_letter_code
_entity_poly.pdbx_strand_id
1 'polypeptide(L)'
;MTVKLDTEGVRCIGVFESLTGARVKDCVVDNEVNKVTFVVKKGDMGLAIGKNGANINKVENRLRKVVEVVEHSSDLSEFVENLLRPACVKSVELLTKNEKCCACVKISKRYKGAAIGRNGEKIKRAKLLVKRNQNIDNLILV
;
A
#
# COMPACT_ATOMS: atom_id res chain seq x y z
N MET A 1 8.53 -11.97 11.53
CA MET A 1 8.92 -12.12 10.11
C MET A 1 9.77 -10.94 9.72
N THR A 2 11.02 -11.17 9.35
CA THR A 2 11.95 -10.14 8.89
C THR A 2 11.50 -9.67 7.51
N VAL A 3 11.07 -8.41 7.38
CA VAL A 3 10.81 -7.80 6.07
C VAL A 3 12.14 -7.82 5.32
N LYS A 4 12.30 -8.72 4.35
CA LYS A 4 13.41 -8.68 3.40
C LYS A 4 13.17 -7.46 2.52
N LEU A 5 13.59 -6.29 2.98
CA LEU A 5 13.74 -5.13 2.12
C LEU A 5 14.91 -5.43 1.20
N ASP A 6 14.60 -5.71 -0.06
CA ASP A 6 15.58 -5.77 -1.12
C ASP A 6 16.40 -4.47 -1.14
N THR A 7 17.66 -4.52 -1.58
CA THR A 7 18.58 -3.37 -1.58
C THR A 7 17.97 -2.17 -2.32
N GLU A 8 17.21 -2.43 -3.37
CA GLU A 8 16.45 -1.41 -4.10
C GLU A 8 15.38 -0.74 -3.22
N GLY A 9 14.66 -1.51 -2.40
CA GLY A 9 13.65 -1.00 -1.48
C GLY A 9 14.25 -0.07 -0.43
N VAL A 10 15.37 -0.46 0.18
CA VAL A 10 16.09 0.39 1.17
C VAL A 10 16.54 1.71 0.53
N ARG A 11 17.10 1.65 -0.68
CA ARG A 11 17.49 2.86 -1.43
C ARG A 11 16.29 3.77 -1.72
N CYS A 12 15.17 3.20 -2.15
CA CYS A 12 13.95 3.95 -2.44
C CYS A 12 13.42 4.64 -1.18
N ILE A 13 13.43 3.94 -0.04
CA ILE A 13 13.04 4.50 1.26
C ILE A 13 13.90 5.71 1.61
N GLY A 14 15.24 5.57 1.59
CA GLY A 14 16.13 6.66 1.96
C GLY A 14 15.96 7.90 1.07
N VAL A 15 15.76 7.71 -0.24
CA VAL A 15 15.45 8.82 -1.16
C VAL A 15 14.12 9.47 -0.83
N PHE A 16 13.08 8.68 -0.57
CA PHE A 16 11.75 9.17 -0.26
C PHE A 16 11.74 9.99 1.03
N GLU A 17 12.29 9.45 2.11
CA GLU A 17 12.33 10.12 3.41
C GLU A 17 13.18 11.40 3.35
N SER A 18 14.32 11.37 2.65
CA SER A 18 15.18 12.55 2.49
C SER A 18 14.52 13.69 1.71
N LEU A 19 13.70 13.38 0.70
CA LEU A 19 13.04 14.40 -0.13
C LEU A 19 11.73 14.91 0.46
N THR A 20 11.02 14.07 1.23
CA THR A 20 9.66 14.38 1.70
C THR A 20 9.57 14.68 3.19
N GLY A 21 10.50 14.18 4.00
CA GLY A 21 10.43 14.21 5.46
C GLY A 21 9.38 13.26 6.07
N ALA A 22 8.62 12.54 5.25
CA ALA A 22 7.66 11.55 5.72
C ALA A 22 8.37 10.25 6.12
N ARG A 23 7.90 9.59 7.18
CA ARG A 23 8.48 8.32 7.65
C ARG A 23 7.84 7.14 6.94
N VAL A 24 8.67 6.28 6.34
CA VAL A 24 8.22 5.08 5.64
C VAL A 24 8.20 3.89 6.60
N LYS A 25 7.09 3.13 6.56
CA LYS A 25 6.86 1.91 7.33
C LYS A 25 7.11 0.65 6.51
N ASP A 26 6.73 0.68 5.24
CA ASP A 26 6.94 -0.43 4.30
C ASP A 26 7.07 0.11 2.88
N CYS A 27 7.68 -0.67 2.00
CA CYS A 27 7.89 -0.34 0.61
C CYS A 27 7.72 -1.59 -0.26
N VAL A 28 7.00 -1.42 -1.37
CA VAL A 28 6.84 -2.45 -2.41
C VAL A 28 7.30 -1.85 -3.72
N VAL A 29 8.41 -2.37 -4.23
CA VAL A 29 8.92 -2.05 -5.56
C VAL A 29 8.36 -3.07 -6.53
N ASP A 30 7.65 -2.60 -7.55
CA ASP A 30 7.17 -3.41 -8.66
C ASP A 30 7.89 -2.97 -9.94
N ASN A 31 8.85 -3.80 -10.35
CA ASN A 31 9.67 -3.54 -11.52
C ASN A 31 8.96 -3.88 -12.84
N GLU A 32 7.89 -4.69 -12.82
CA GLU A 32 7.13 -5.03 -14.04
C GLU A 32 6.31 -3.83 -14.52
N VAL A 33 5.72 -3.07 -13.58
CA VAL A 33 4.95 -1.86 -13.89
C VAL A 33 5.70 -0.55 -13.60
N ASN A 34 7.00 -0.64 -13.29
CA ASN A 34 7.88 0.48 -12.96
C ASN A 34 7.29 1.43 -11.90
N LYS A 35 6.74 0.85 -10.81
CA LYS A 35 6.05 1.57 -9.74
C LYS A 35 6.66 1.24 -8.38
N VAL A 36 6.68 2.22 -7.49
CA VAL A 36 7.01 2.02 -6.07
C VAL A 36 5.84 2.46 -5.23
N THR A 37 5.42 1.60 -4.31
CA THR A 37 4.41 1.94 -3.31
C THR A 37 5.08 2.13 -1.95
N PHE A 38 4.95 3.32 -1.39
CA PHE A 38 5.38 3.63 -0.04
C PHE A 38 4.20 3.57 0.92
N VAL A 39 4.37 2.85 2.01
CA VAL A 39 3.47 2.90 3.16
C VAL A 39 4.07 3.87 4.15
N VAL A 40 3.44 5.03 4.36
CA VAL A 40 3.92 6.06 5.29
C VAL A 40 3.21 5.97 6.62
N LYS A 41 3.83 6.49 7.68
CA LYS A 41 3.18 6.58 8.99
C LYS A 41 1.90 7.43 8.90
N LYS A 42 0.87 7.06 9.67
CA LYS A 42 -0.34 7.87 9.87
C LYS A 42 0.00 9.31 10.23
N GLY A 43 -0.57 10.27 9.51
CA GLY A 43 -0.33 11.71 9.63
C GLY A 43 0.77 12.25 8.70
N ASP A 44 1.65 11.40 8.17
CA ASP A 44 2.77 11.85 7.31
C ASP A 44 2.34 11.97 5.83
N MET A 45 1.07 11.67 5.48
CA MET A 45 0.57 11.74 4.10
C MET A 45 0.71 13.14 3.47
N GLY A 46 0.48 14.20 4.25
CA GLY A 46 0.66 15.57 3.76
C GLY A 46 2.12 15.91 3.45
N LEU A 47 3.06 15.42 4.26
CA LEU A 47 4.50 15.56 4.03
C LEU A 47 4.95 14.78 2.80
N ALA A 48 4.45 13.54 2.66
CA ALA A 48 4.71 12.69 1.52
C ALA A 48 4.27 13.35 0.20
N ILE A 49 3.07 13.92 0.16
CA ILE A 49 2.53 14.56 -1.04
C ILE A 49 3.22 15.91 -1.32
N GLY A 50 3.36 16.74 -0.28
CA GLY A 50 3.83 18.11 -0.40
C GLY A 50 2.81 19.03 -1.09
N LYS A 51 3.07 20.34 -1.09
CA LYS A 51 2.19 21.34 -1.73
C LYS A 51 2.03 21.03 -3.22
N ASN A 52 0.79 20.83 -3.68
CA ASN A 52 0.46 20.49 -5.07
C ASN A 52 1.21 19.25 -5.61
N GLY A 53 1.52 18.27 -4.75
CA GLY A 53 2.25 17.07 -5.16
C GLY A 53 3.74 17.28 -5.43
N ALA A 54 4.30 18.43 -5.05
CA ALA A 54 5.69 18.78 -5.34
C ALA A 54 6.71 17.75 -4.83
N ASN A 55 6.44 17.10 -3.70
CA ASN A 55 7.35 16.10 -3.14
C ASN A 55 7.28 14.79 -3.92
N ILE A 56 6.08 14.32 -4.27
CA ILE A 56 5.89 13.13 -5.12
C ILE A 56 6.58 13.33 -6.46
N ASN A 57 6.37 14.48 -7.10
CA ASN A 57 7.00 14.79 -8.39
C ASN A 57 8.54 14.76 -8.30
N LYS A 58 9.14 15.26 -7.20
CA LYS A 58 10.59 15.18 -6.97
C LYS A 58 11.06 13.73 -6.81
N VAL A 59 10.33 12.93 -6.04
CA VAL A 59 10.65 11.52 -5.82
C VAL A 59 10.54 10.74 -7.13
N GLU A 60 9.47 10.91 -7.90
CA GLU A 60 9.28 10.25 -9.21
C GLU A 60 10.42 10.59 -10.16
N ASN A 61 10.81 11.86 -10.24
CA ASN A 61 11.94 12.30 -11.05
C ASN A 61 13.27 11.68 -10.61
N ARG A 62 13.49 11.53 -9.30
CA ARG A 62 14.72 10.95 -8.75
C ARG A 62 14.78 9.43 -8.89
N LEU A 63 13.65 8.75 -8.71
CA LEU A 63 13.56 7.28 -8.77
C LEU A 63 13.32 6.76 -10.17
N ARG A 64 12.85 7.60 -11.10
CA ARG A 64 12.40 7.22 -12.46
C ARG A 64 11.33 6.13 -12.44
N LYS A 65 10.47 6.16 -11.42
CA LYS A 65 9.37 5.22 -11.18
C LYS A 65 8.12 5.99 -10.80
N VAL A 66 6.94 5.43 -11.13
CA VAL A 66 5.66 5.95 -10.64
C VAL A 66 5.59 5.75 -9.14
N VAL A 67 5.19 6.78 -8.39
CA VAL A 67 5.14 6.73 -6.92
C VAL A 67 3.69 6.68 -6.46
N GLU A 68 3.35 5.63 -5.73
CA GLU A 68 2.10 5.51 -4.99
C GLU A 68 2.40 5.64 -3.50
N VAL A 69 1.57 6.39 -2.77
CA VAL A 69 1.70 6.54 -1.32
C VAL A 69 0.41 6.09 -0.65
N VAL A 70 0.56 5.28 0.39
CA VAL A 70 -0.53 4.78 1.22
C VAL A 70 -0.24 5.10 2.67
N GLU A 71 -1.25 5.56 3.40
CA GLU A 71 -1.14 5.79 4.82
C GLU A 71 -1.34 4.49 5.61
N HIS A 72 -0.40 4.18 6.52
CA HIS A 72 -0.51 3.06 7.44
C HIS A 72 -1.61 3.28 8.46
N SER A 73 -2.32 2.22 8.83
CA SER A 73 -3.16 2.20 10.03
C SER A 73 -2.93 0.91 10.82
N SER A 74 -3.07 0.98 12.14
CA SER A 74 -3.15 -0.20 13.01
C SER A 74 -4.53 -0.86 12.96
N ASP A 75 -5.55 -0.13 12.53
CA ASP A 75 -6.86 -0.71 12.24
C ASP A 75 -6.85 -1.36 10.85
N LEU A 76 -7.22 -2.63 10.79
CA LEU A 76 -7.21 -3.40 9.55
C LEU A 76 -8.19 -2.82 8.52
N SER A 77 -9.37 -2.38 8.96
CA SER A 77 -10.40 -1.87 8.05
C SER A 77 -9.93 -0.57 7.38
N GLU A 78 -9.39 0.36 8.17
CA GLU A 78 -8.80 1.61 7.68
C GLU A 78 -7.60 1.36 6.78
N PHE A 79 -6.71 0.41 7.15
CA PHE A 79 -5.55 0.10 6.32
C PHE A 79 -5.94 -0.51 4.97
N VAL A 80 -6.89 -1.45 4.96
CA VAL A 80 -7.42 -2.03 3.72
C VAL A 80 -8.13 -0.97 2.87
N GLU A 81 -8.90 -0.09 3.49
CA GLU A 81 -9.56 1.01 2.77
C GLU A 81 -8.52 1.92 2.10
N ASN A 82 -7.48 2.32 2.83
CA ASN A 82 -6.37 3.13 2.30
C ASN A 82 -5.67 2.45 1.11
N LEU A 83 -5.46 1.14 1.19
CA LEU A 83 -4.84 0.35 0.12
C LEU A 83 -5.71 0.25 -1.15
N LEU A 84 -7.03 0.19 -0.97
CA LEU A 84 -7.98 -0.05 -2.06
C LEU A 84 -8.59 1.22 -2.65
N ARG A 85 -8.27 2.41 -2.12
CA ARG A 85 -8.73 3.70 -2.67
C ARG A 85 -8.59 3.74 -4.20
N PRO A 86 -9.60 4.21 -4.94
CA PRO A 86 -10.83 4.87 -4.49
C PRO A 86 -12.00 3.91 -4.15
N ALA A 87 -11.77 2.59 -4.03
CA ALA A 87 -12.85 1.66 -3.73
C ALA A 87 -13.33 1.82 -2.28
N CYS A 88 -14.63 2.07 -2.10
CA CYS A 88 -15.25 2.15 -0.78
C CYS A 88 -15.44 0.74 -0.20
N VAL A 89 -14.74 0.45 0.89
CA VAL A 89 -14.87 -0.77 1.69
C VAL A 89 -16.11 -0.63 2.59
N LYS A 90 -17.02 -1.61 2.55
CA LYS A 90 -18.23 -1.62 3.39
C LYS A 90 -18.00 -2.28 4.73
N SER A 91 -17.26 -3.38 4.74
CA SER A 91 -16.90 -4.12 5.94
C SER A 91 -15.67 -4.97 5.67
N VAL A 92 -14.91 -5.26 6.72
CA VAL A 92 -13.82 -6.23 6.72
C VAL A 92 -14.11 -7.26 7.81
N GLU A 93 -14.24 -8.52 7.40
CA GLU A 93 -14.49 -9.65 8.29
C GLU A 93 -13.27 -10.56 8.28
N LEU A 94 -12.79 -10.95 9.46
CA LEU A 94 -11.70 -11.90 9.60
C LEU A 94 -12.25 -13.32 9.67
N LEU A 95 -11.76 -14.17 8.78
CA LEU A 95 -12.05 -15.60 8.76
C LEU A 95 -10.75 -16.36 8.95
N THR A 96 -10.65 -17.10 10.05
CA THR A 96 -9.52 -17.98 10.31
C THR A 96 -9.89 -19.41 9.92
N LYS A 97 -9.12 -20.02 9.02
CA LYS A 97 -9.29 -21.42 8.64
C LYS A 97 -7.92 -22.10 8.53
N ASN A 98 -7.75 -23.24 9.20
CA ASN A 98 -6.51 -24.01 9.21
C ASN A 98 -5.28 -23.14 9.54
N GLU A 99 -5.36 -22.37 10.62
CA GLU A 99 -4.31 -21.43 11.09
C GLU A 99 -3.97 -20.28 10.13
N LYS A 100 -4.67 -20.16 8.99
CA LYS A 100 -4.53 -19.03 8.07
C LYS A 100 -5.61 -18.00 8.33
N CYS A 101 -5.19 -16.74 8.50
CA CYS A 101 -6.10 -15.62 8.70
C CYS A 101 -6.41 -14.96 7.36
N CYS A 102 -7.69 -14.93 6.98
CA CYS A 102 -8.16 -14.31 5.73
C CYS A 102 -9.06 -13.11 6.05
N ALA A 103 -8.81 -11.96 5.39
CA ALA A 103 -9.70 -10.80 5.45
C ALA A 103 -10.68 -10.81 4.27
N CYS A 104 -11.97 -10.96 4.57
CA CYS A 104 -13.07 -10.81 3.63
C CYS A 104 -13.52 -9.35 3.58
N VAL A 105 -13.26 -8.69 2.45
CA VAL A 105 -13.50 -7.26 2.26
C VAL A 105 -14.71 -7.09 1.36
N LYS A 106 -15.81 -6.61 1.94
CA LYS A 106 -17.05 -6.37 1.21
C LYS A 106 -16.96 -5.05 0.47
N ILE A 107 -17.07 -5.07 -0.85
CA ILE A 107 -16.98 -3.86 -1.70
C ILE A 107 -18.23 -3.75 -2.56
N SER A 108 -18.69 -2.53 -2.83
CA SER A 108 -19.76 -2.33 -3.81
C SER A 108 -19.33 -2.84 -5.19
N LYS A 109 -20.22 -3.56 -5.88
CA LYS A 109 -19.96 -4.12 -7.23
C LYS A 109 -19.40 -3.08 -8.20
N ARG A 110 -19.86 -1.83 -8.09
CA ARG A 110 -19.39 -0.67 -8.90
C ARG A 110 -17.88 -0.42 -8.78
N TYR A 111 -17.29 -0.69 -7.61
CA TYR A 111 -15.88 -0.43 -7.33
C TYR A 111 -15.00 -1.68 -7.37
N LYS A 112 -15.58 -2.87 -7.61
CA LYS A 112 -14.84 -4.14 -7.62
C LYS A 112 -13.69 -4.13 -8.66
N GLY A 113 -13.92 -3.57 -9.85
CA GLY A 113 -12.87 -3.39 -10.85
C GLY A 113 -11.72 -2.47 -10.40
N ALA A 114 -12.06 -1.35 -9.74
CA ALA A 114 -11.07 -0.40 -9.23
C ALA A 114 -10.24 -0.97 -8.06
N ALA A 115 -10.84 -1.84 -7.24
CA ALA A 115 -10.17 -2.55 -6.15
C ALA A 115 -9.22 -3.65 -6.66
N ILE A 116 -9.58 -4.33 -7.76
CA ILE A 116 -8.71 -5.32 -8.42
C ILE A 116 -7.53 -4.60 -9.09
N GLY A 117 -7.78 -3.49 -9.77
CA GLY A 117 -6.80 -2.77 -10.57
C GLY A 117 -6.49 -3.48 -11.91
N ARG A 118 -5.66 -2.84 -12.74
CA ARG A 118 -5.26 -3.40 -14.04
C ARG A 118 -4.51 -4.73 -13.82
N ASN A 119 -4.93 -5.80 -14.46
CA ASN A 119 -4.32 -7.15 -14.32
C ASN A 119 -4.23 -7.67 -12.87
N GLY A 120 -5.08 -7.18 -11.97
CA GLY A 120 -5.04 -7.54 -10.55
C GLY A 120 -3.86 -6.95 -9.77
N GLU A 121 -3.15 -5.96 -10.31
CA GLU A 121 -1.98 -5.34 -9.68
C GLU A 121 -2.31 -4.82 -8.27
N LYS A 122 -3.41 -4.07 -8.12
CA LYS A 122 -3.77 -3.45 -6.84
C LYS A 122 -4.12 -4.50 -5.78
N ILE A 123 -4.90 -5.52 -6.12
CA ILE A 123 -5.26 -6.58 -5.17
C ILE A 123 -4.05 -7.44 -4.77
N LYS A 124 -3.12 -7.72 -5.71
CA LYS A 124 -1.87 -8.43 -5.41
C LYS A 124 -1.00 -7.63 -4.43
N ARG A 125 -0.83 -6.33 -4.68
CA ARG A 125 -0.11 -5.42 -3.79
C ARG A 125 -0.77 -5.32 -2.42
N ALA A 126 -2.09 -5.16 -2.35
CA ALA A 126 -2.82 -5.06 -1.09
C ALA A 126 -2.64 -6.32 -0.24
N LYS A 127 -2.71 -7.52 -0.84
CA LYS A 127 -2.43 -8.80 -0.15
C LYS A 127 -1.03 -8.83 0.45
N LEU A 128 -0.02 -8.41 -0.32
CA LEU A 128 1.36 -8.38 0.14
C LEU A 128 1.54 -7.44 1.34
N LEU A 129 1.00 -6.22 1.25
CA LEU A 129 1.13 -5.21 2.30
C LEU A 129 0.36 -5.59 3.57
N VAL A 130 -0.84 -6.13 3.43
CA VAL A 130 -1.65 -6.61 4.57
C VAL A 130 -0.97 -7.79 5.27
N LYS A 131 -0.35 -8.71 4.52
CA LYS A 131 0.45 -9.78 5.12
C LYS A 131 1.65 -9.24 5.89
N ARG A 132 2.39 -8.29 5.32
CA ARG A 132 3.61 -7.73 5.94
C ARG A 132 3.32 -6.87 7.18
N ASN A 133 2.25 -6.09 7.16
CA ASN A 133 1.98 -5.08 8.19
C ASN A 133 0.98 -5.56 9.24
N GLN A 134 0.08 -6.50 8.90
CA GLN A 134 -1.04 -6.93 9.76
C GLN A 134 -1.07 -8.45 9.99
N ASN A 135 -0.10 -9.21 9.46
CA ASN A 135 -0.01 -10.67 9.60
C ASN A 135 -1.27 -11.43 9.14
N ILE A 136 -1.92 -10.93 8.08
CA ILE A 136 -3.08 -11.56 7.45
C ILE A 136 -2.63 -12.28 6.17
N ASP A 137 -2.90 -13.58 6.06
CA ASP A 137 -2.39 -14.42 4.97
C ASP A 137 -3.00 -14.10 3.61
N ASN A 138 -4.25 -13.66 3.57
CA ASN A 138 -4.96 -13.44 2.33
C ASN A 138 -6.06 -12.38 2.47
N LEU A 139 -6.38 -11.73 1.35
CA LEU A 139 -7.44 -10.73 1.24
C LEU A 139 -8.38 -11.13 0.11
N ILE A 140 -9.67 -11.28 0.42
CA ILE A 140 -10.69 -11.74 -0.53
C ILE A 140 -11.71 -10.63 -0.72
N LEU A 141 -11.93 -10.22 -1.97
CA LEU A 141 -12.94 -9.22 -2.31
C LEU A 141 -14.30 -9.89 -2.55
N VAL A 142 -15.25 -9.59 -1.67
CA VAL A 142 -16.64 -10.09 -1.74
C VAL A 142 -17.51 -9.05 -2.44
#